data_AF-A0A926PZF8-F1
#
_entry.id   AF-A0A926PZF8-F1
#
_cell.length_a   1.000
_cell.length_b   1.000
_cell.length_c   1.000
_cell.angle_alpha   90.00
_cell.angle_beta   90.00
_cell.angle_gamma   90.00
#
_symmetry.space_group_name_H-M   'P 1'
#
loop_
_entity.id
_entity.type
_entity.pdbx_description
1 polymer ?
#
loop_
_entity_poly.entity_id
_entity_poly.type
_entity_poly.pdbx_seq_one_letter_code
_entity_poly.pdbx_strand_id
1 'polypeptide(L)'
;MSAPTAATMPLPAVGSLRPRQQMAMECALCARYLGASGRVLGDVRHRGRPFRLWGCDPGCHSPVAGPFHPPAQQRPEQKGAGT
;
A
#
# COMPACT_ATOMS: atom_id res chain seq x y z
N MET A 1 31.25 9.32 -6.16
CA MET A 1 29.79 9.57 -6.18
C MET A 1 29.12 8.25 -5.82
N SER A 2 28.70 8.09 -4.57
CA SER A 2 28.10 6.85 -4.08
C SER A 2 26.66 6.76 -4.57
N ALA A 3 26.36 5.79 -5.43
CA ALA A 3 24.99 5.49 -5.83
C ALA A 3 24.19 5.12 -4.57
N PRO A 4 22.96 5.64 -4.38
CA PRO A 4 22.12 5.15 -3.31
C PRO A 4 21.86 3.67 -3.59
N THR A 5 22.39 2.81 -2.73
CA THR A 5 22.00 1.41 -2.66
C THR A 5 20.50 1.45 -2.37
N ALA A 6 19.69 1.25 -3.40
CA ALA A 6 18.26 1.08 -3.23
C ALA A 6 18.11 -0.13 -2.30
N ALA A 7 17.93 0.15 -1.01
CA ALA A 7 17.67 -0.87 -0.02
C ALA A 7 16.43 -1.60 -0.53
N THR A 8 16.62 -2.81 -1.05
CA THR A 8 15.53 -3.67 -1.52
C THR A 8 14.64 -3.92 -0.33
N MET A 9 13.60 -3.10 -0.16
CA MET A 9 12.63 -3.31 0.90
C MET A 9 12.05 -4.71 0.69
N PRO A 10 12.00 -5.54 1.75
CA PRO A 10 11.46 -6.88 1.63
C PRO A 10 10.02 -6.81 1.13
N LEU A 11 9.70 -7.65 0.15
CA LEU A 11 8.35 -7.74 -0.40
C LEU A 11 7.35 -8.15 0.69
N PRO A 12 6.14 -7.55 0.74
CA PRO A 12 5.14 -7.90 1.74
C PRO A 12 4.64 -9.33 1.54
N ALA A 13 4.33 -10.02 2.64
CA ALA A 13 3.77 -11.36 2.59
C ALA A 13 2.32 -11.32 2.07
N VAL A 14 2.00 -12.15 1.06
CA VAL A 14 0.63 -12.20 0.46
C VAL A 14 -0.45 -12.46 1.50
N GLY A 15 -0.15 -13.29 2.51
CA GLY A 15 -1.11 -13.63 3.56
C GLY A 15 -1.52 -12.46 4.46
N SER A 16 -0.72 -11.38 4.53
CA SER A 16 -1.08 -10.17 5.27
C SER A 16 -1.76 -9.10 4.41
N LEU A 17 -1.91 -9.34 3.10
CA LEU A 17 -2.55 -8.41 2.17
C LEU A 17 -4.07 -8.53 2.20
N ARG A 18 -4.75 -7.40 2.01
CA ARG A 18 -6.20 -7.37 1.78
C ARG A 18 -6.56 -8.05 0.46
N PRO A 19 -7.79 -8.57 0.29
CA PRO A 19 -8.22 -9.23 -0.94
C PRO A 19 -7.98 -8.39 -2.21
N ARG A 20 -8.23 -7.07 -2.16
CA ARG A 20 -7.99 -6.15 -3.27
C ARG A 20 -6.51 -5.99 -3.63
N GLN A 21 -5.63 -6.02 -2.63
CA GLN A 21 -4.18 -6.00 -2.84
C GLN A 21 -3.69 -7.32 -3.45
N GLN A 22 -4.24 -8.46 -3.02
CA GLN A 22 -3.94 -9.77 -3.61
C GLN A 22 -4.41 -9.87 -5.07
N MET A 23 -5.52 -9.20 -5.40
CA MET A 23 -6.08 -9.11 -6.75
C MET A 23 -5.42 -8.02 -7.63
N ALA A 24 -4.34 -7.38 -7.16
CA ALA A 24 -3.65 -6.31 -7.89
C ALA A 24 -4.53 -5.10 -8.25
N MET A 25 -5.63 -4.87 -7.52
CA MET A 25 -6.42 -3.64 -7.64
C MET A 25 -5.81 -2.50 -6.81
N GLU A 26 -5.19 -2.84 -5.69
CA GLU A 26 -4.57 -1.92 -4.76
C GLU A 26 -3.08 -2.23 -4.59
N CYS A 27 -2.28 -1.19 -4.32
CA CYS A 27 -0.86 -1.31 -4.04
C CYS A 27 -0.62 -2.23 -2.84
N ALA A 28 0.27 -3.21 -3.01
CA ALA A 28 0.65 -4.15 -1.95
C ALA A 28 1.32 -3.46 -0.75
N LEU A 29 1.81 -2.22 -0.91
CA LEU A 29 2.49 -1.47 0.15
C LEU A 29 1.58 -0.47 0.88
N CYS A 30 0.80 0.35 0.15
CA CYS A 30 0.03 1.45 0.74
C CYS A 30 -1.50 1.31 0.60
N ALA A 31 -1.98 0.23 -0.02
CA ALA A 31 -3.41 -0.02 -0.29
C ALA A 31 -4.13 1.04 -1.15
N ARG A 32 -3.42 1.97 -1.79
CA ARG A 32 -4.01 2.90 -2.77
C ARG A 32 -4.37 2.14 -4.05
N TYR A 33 -5.48 2.52 -4.66
CA TYR A 33 -5.89 1.99 -5.96
C TYR A 33 -4.82 2.27 -7.02
N LEU A 34 -4.44 1.24 -7.77
CA LEU A 34 -3.35 1.32 -8.75
C LEU A 34 -3.78 1.99 -10.06
N GLY A 35 -5.07 1.89 -10.42
CA GLY A 35 -5.53 2.29 -11.75
C GLY A 35 -4.77 1.56 -12.86
N ALA A 36 -4.53 2.26 -13.98
CA ALA A 36 -3.77 1.72 -15.12
C ALA A 36 -2.23 1.81 -14.96
N SER A 37 -1.75 2.42 -13.87
CA SER A 37 -0.33 2.72 -13.66
C SER A 37 0.34 1.78 -12.64
N GLY A 38 -0.28 0.62 -12.37
CA GLY A 38 0.30 -0.40 -11.51
C GLY A 38 1.60 -0.96 -12.09
N ARG A 39 2.63 -1.08 -11.26
CA ARG A 39 3.90 -1.72 -11.62
C ARG A 39 4.15 -2.98 -10.81
N VAL A 40 4.89 -3.91 -11.37
CA VAL A 40 5.29 -5.13 -10.68
C VAL A 40 6.40 -4.80 -9.68
N LEU A 41 6.20 -5.20 -8.42
CA LEU A 41 7.20 -5.11 -7.35
C LEU A 41 8.05 -6.39 -7.30
N GLY A 42 7.45 -7.54 -7.60
CA GLY A 42 8.14 -8.82 -7.65
C GLY A 42 7.19 -10.00 -7.53
N ASP A 43 7.75 -11.20 -7.65
CA ASP A 43 7.03 -12.46 -7.54
C ASP A 43 7.32 -13.13 -6.18
N VAL A 44 6.30 -13.71 -5.58
CA VAL A 44 6.36 -14.37 -4.26
C VAL A 44 5.58 -15.68 -4.31
N ARG A 45 5.88 -16.61 -3.39
CA ARG A 45 5.12 -17.86 -3.25
C ARG A 45 4.27 -17.81 -1.99
N HIS A 46 2.97 -18.06 -2.13
CA HIS A 46 2.04 -18.16 -1.01
C HIS A 46 1.31 -19.50 -1.06
N ARG A 47 1.46 -20.32 -0.01
CA ARG A 47 0.90 -21.68 0.05
C ARG A 47 1.24 -22.52 -1.19
N GLY A 48 2.49 -22.43 -1.63
CA GLY A 48 3.01 -23.13 -2.81
C GLY A 48 2.68 -22.49 -4.17
N ARG A 49 1.73 -21.55 -4.22
CA ARG A 49 1.26 -20.89 -5.45
C ARG A 49 2.04 -19.60 -5.74
N PRO A 50 2.43 -19.35 -6.99
CA PRO A 50 3.07 -18.09 -7.37
C PRO A 50 2.04 -16.95 -7.33
N PHE A 51 2.48 -15.80 -6.82
CA PHE A 51 1.73 -14.56 -6.80
C PHE A 51 2.64 -13.42 -7.23
N ARG A 52 2.07 -12.47 -7.97
CA ARG A 52 2.77 -11.26 -8.37
C ARG A 52 2.28 -10.09 -7.54
N LEU A 53 3.20 -9.36 -6.94
CA LEU A 53 2.91 -8.17 -6.16
C LEU A 53 2.97 -6.94 -7.04
N TRP A 54 1.97 -6.08 -6.89
CA TRP A 54 1.84 -4.84 -7.64
C TRP A 54 1.90 -3.64 -6.70
N GLY A 55 2.54 -2.57 -7.16
CA GLY A 55 2.74 -1.36 -6.40
C GLY A 55 2.45 -0.12 -7.23
N CYS A 56 2.25 1.00 -6.55
CA CYS A 56 2.29 2.30 -7.19
C CYS A 56 3.74 2.79 -7.33
N ASP A 57 3.91 4.01 -7.83
CA ASP A 57 5.16 4.70 -8.17
C ASP A 57 6.34 4.52 -7.17
N PRO A 58 7.64 4.65 -7.57
CA PRO A 58 8.80 4.32 -6.74
C PRO A 58 8.95 5.01 -5.37
N GLY A 59 8.11 5.99 -5.04
CA GLY A 59 8.06 6.63 -3.71
C GLY A 59 7.04 6.01 -2.75
N CYS A 60 6.51 4.81 -3.04
CA CYS A 60 5.55 4.18 -2.14
C CYS A 60 6.24 3.58 -0.91
N HIS A 61 6.28 4.33 0.18
CA HIS A 61 6.65 3.78 1.48
C HIS A 61 5.46 3.00 2.03
N SER A 62 5.68 1.74 2.44
CA SER A 62 4.75 1.14 3.39
C SER A 62 4.69 2.07 4.61
N PRO A 63 3.50 2.32 5.21
CA PRO A 63 3.49 2.82 6.56
C PRO A 63 4.16 1.72 7.39
N VAL A 64 5.47 1.86 7.61
CA VAL A 64 6.17 1.12 8.64
C VAL A 64 5.28 1.21 9.88
N ALA A 65 5.09 0.08 10.55
CA ALA A 65 4.21 -0.07 11.71
C ALA A 65 4.64 0.85 12.87
N GLY A 66 4.43 2.15 12.72
CA GLY A 66 4.20 3.05 13.83
C GLY A 66 2.80 2.79 14.38
N PRO A 67 2.52 3.14 15.64
CA PRO A 67 1.19 3.01 16.20
C PRO A 67 0.21 3.69 15.24
N PHE A 68 -0.74 2.92 14.75
CA PHE A 68 -1.81 3.35 13.88
C PHE A 68 -2.46 4.60 14.48
N HIS A 69 -2.12 5.79 13.97
CA HIS A 69 -2.96 6.95 14.14
C HIS A 69 -4.08 6.79 13.12
N PRO A 70 -5.33 6.51 13.54
CA PRO A 70 -6.44 6.61 12.60
C PRO A 70 -6.43 8.02 11.99
N PRO A 71 -6.72 8.17 10.69
CA PRO A 71 -6.97 9.50 10.14
C PRO A 71 -8.07 10.11 10.99
N ALA A 72 -7.79 11.26 11.60
CA ALA A 72 -8.80 12.05 12.30
C ALA A 72 -9.98 12.16 11.33
N GLN A 73 -11.08 11.48 11.68
CA GLN A 73 -12.30 11.57 10.90
C GLN A 73 -12.59 13.05 10.75
N GLN A 74 -12.53 13.54 9.51
CA GLN A 74 -13.02 14.85 9.14
C GLN A 74 -14.50 14.85 9.57
N ARG A 75 -14.77 15.36 10.78
CA ARG A 75 -16.12 15.67 11.20
C ARG A 75 -16.60 16.74 10.22
N PRO A 76 -17.71 16.55 9.50
CA PRO A 76 -18.32 17.68 8.84
C PRO A 76 -18.69 18.69 9.94
N GLU A 77 -18.16 19.90 9.79
CA GLU A 77 -18.56 21.07 10.58
C GLU A 77 -20.06 21.25 10.37
N GLN A 78 -20.87 20.72 11.30
CA GLN A 78 -22.31 20.99 11.35
C GLN A 78 -22.47 22.45 11.79
N LYS A 79 -22.48 23.35 10.81
CA LYS A 79 -22.83 24.75 11.00
C LYS A 79 -24.35 24.86 11.16
N GLY A 80 -24.84 24.47 12.33
CA GLY A 80 -26.17 24.83 12.81
C GLY A 80 -26.11 26.24 13.41
N ALA A 81 -26.62 27.22 12.68
CA ALA A 81 -26.95 28.53 13.24
C ALA A 81 -28.42 28.81 12.88
N GLY A 82 -29.30 28.48 13.82
CA GLY A 82 -30.66 28.97 13.82
C GLY A 82 -30.67 30.46 14.18
N THR A 83 -31.61 31.18 13.61
CA THR A 83 -32.35 32.28 14.26
C THR A 83 -33.73 32.31 13.62
#